data_AF-X0VY44-F1
#
_entry.id   AF-X0VY44-F1
#
_cell.length_a   1.000
_cell.length_b   1.000
_cell.length_c   1.000
_cell.angle_alpha   90.00
_cell.angle_beta   90.00
_cell.angle_gamma   90.00
#
_symmetry.space_group_name_H-M   'P 1'
#
loop_
_entity.id
_entity.type
_entity.pdbx_description
1 polymer ?
#
loop_
_entity_poly.entity_id
_entity_poly.type
_entity_poly.pdbx_seq_one_letter_code
_entity_poly.pdbx_strand_id
1 'polypeptide(L)'
;MSEVSTGFEADLRPSGKPLQFVMACVGATIVFLANPLAPGSEQLLQAGLGLLVIALAVTGWRLEARELPSGRWIVVITLVGLLVWAGDKWGADVICPLLAVPVFVSAALIGVGAARMTAIVTSVCLITVAMIGDLSPALMMSTLAAMWTVLVLWDSAIRAVSGVAVWSWEFFERARSLLEEARESQLELGLALADLANA
;
A
#
# COMPACT_ATOMS: atom_id res chain seq x y z
N MET A 1 -15.70 6.58 20.41
CA MET A 1 -15.17 7.26 19.21
C MET A 1 -13.93 6.59 18.61
N SER A 2 -13.12 5.82 19.35
CA SER A 2 -11.92 5.14 18.80
C SER A 2 -12.20 3.89 17.95
N GLU A 3 -13.34 3.21 18.10
CA GLU A 3 -13.67 2.01 17.32
C GLU A 3 -14.21 2.31 15.91
N VAL A 4 -14.79 3.49 15.69
CA VAL A 4 -15.32 3.87 14.37
C VAL A 4 -14.19 4.28 13.41
N SER A 5 -13.12 4.89 13.93
CA SER A 5 -11.97 5.32 13.12
C SER A 5 -11.13 4.15 12.60
N THR A 6 -11.02 3.05 13.38
CA THR A 6 -10.25 1.88 12.96
C THR A 6 -10.96 1.08 11.85
N GLY A 7 -12.30 1.06 11.86
CA GLY A 7 -13.10 0.41 10.81
C GLY A 7 -12.97 1.11 9.45
N PHE A 8 -13.07 2.45 9.43
CA PHE A 8 -12.98 3.22 8.18
C PHE A 8 -11.57 3.18 7.56
N GLU A 9 -10.51 3.22 8.38
CA GLU A 9 -9.13 3.02 7.90
C GLU A 9 -8.86 1.62 7.35
N ALA A 10 -9.60 0.60 7.80
CA ALA A 10 -9.50 -0.74 7.27
C ALA A 10 -10.21 -0.87 5.90
N ASP A 11 -11.35 -0.19 5.75
CA ASP A 11 -12.18 -0.22 4.53
C ASP A 11 -11.57 0.56 3.35
N LEU A 12 -10.77 1.59 3.63
CA LEU A 12 -10.06 2.35 2.59
C LEU A 12 -8.84 1.63 2.00
N ARG A 13 -8.44 0.47 2.55
CA ARG A 13 -7.25 -0.23 2.07
C ARG A 13 -7.60 -1.01 0.80
N PRO A 14 -6.94 -0.73 -0.33
CA PRO A 14 -7.17 -1.50 -1.54
C PRO A 14 -6.84 -2.98 -1.28
N SER A 15 -7.66 -3.89 -1.80
CA SER A 15 -7.37 -5.33 -1.76
C SER A 15 -5.98 -5.58 -2.37
N GLY A 16 -5.19 -6.48 -1.78
CA GLY A 16 -3.87 -6.86 -2.27
C GLY A 16 -3.90 -7.76 -3.49
N LYS A 17 -5.08 -8.31 -3.84
CA LYS A 17 -5.28 -9.24 -4.96
C LYS A 17 -4.77 -8.73 -6.31
N PRO A 18 -5.08 -7.49 -6.76
CA PRO A 18 -4.56 -6.99 -8.03
C PRO A 18 -3.03 -6.94 -8.05
N LEU A 19 -2.39 -6.61 -6.93
CA LEU A 19 -0.94 -6.55 -6.85
C LEU A 19 -0.30 -7.94 -6.87
N GLN A 20 -0.92 -8.93 -6.23
CA GLN A 20 -0.47 -10.33 -6.32
C GLN A 20 -0.62 -10.89 -7.74
N PHE A 21 -1.70 -10.52 -8.44
CA PHE A 21 -1.88 -10.87 -9.85
C PHE A 21 -0.76 -10.28 -10.72
N VAL A 22 -0.44 -8.99 -10.53
CA VAL A 22 0.69 -8.34 -11.21
C VAL A 22 2.00 -9.06 -10.90
N MET A 23 2.27 -9.43 -9.64
CA MET A 23 3.47 -10.20 -9.27
C MET A 23 3.52 -11.57 -9.95
N ALA A 24 2.39 -12.28 -10.05
CA ALA A 24 2.32 -13.54 -10.77
C ALA A 24 2.61 -13.36 -12.27
N CYS A 25 2.10 -12.30 -12.90
CA CYS A 25 2.40 -11.95 -14.28
C CYS A 25 3.88 -11.61 -14.48
N VAL A 26 4.48 -10.85 -13.56
CA VAL A 26 5.93 -10.55 -13.58
C VAL A 26 6.74 -11.83 -13.47
N GLY A 27 6.41 -12.71 -12.52
CA GLY A 27 7.08 -14.01 -12.36
C GLY A 27 6.94 -14.88 -13.62
N ALA A 28 5.76 -14.94 -14.23
CA ALA A 28 5.54 -15.64 -15.50
C ALA A 28 6.40 -15.03 -16.61
N THR A 29 6.46 -13.71 -16.71
CA THR A 29 7.26 -13.00 -17.71
C THR A 29 8.75 -13.31 -17.55
N ILE A 30 9.27 -13.40 -16.33
CA ILE A 30 10.65 -13.82 -16.04
C ILE A 30 10.91 -15.25 -16.51
N VAL A 31 9.98 -16.19 -16.25
CA VAL A 31 10.10 -17.58 -16.73
C VAL A 31 10.07 -17.64 -18.25
N PHE A 32 9.19 -16.88 -18.92
CA PHE A 32 9.07 -16.86 -20.38
C PHE A 32 10.25 -16.16 -21.08
N LEU A 33 10.81 -15.12 -20.47
CA LEU A 33 11.98 -14.40 -21.00
C LEU A 33 13.31 -15.05 -20.62
N ALA A 34 13.31 -16.11 -19.81
CA ALA A 34 14.52 -16.84 -19.47
C ALA A 34 15.20 -17.31 -20.76
N ASN A 35 16.36 -16.74 -21.04
CA ASN A 35 17.00 -16.86 -22.34
C ASN A 35 17.39 -18.34 -22.58
N PRO A 36 16.84 -19.02 -23.60
CA PRO A 36 17.15 -20.41 -23.88
C PRO A 36 18.61 -20.62 -24.32
N LEU A 37 19.32 -19.54 -24.67
CA LEU A 37 20.72 -19.54 -25.08
C LEU A 37 21.69 -19.23 -23.93
N ALA A 38 21.19 -18.88 -22.73
CA ALA A 38 22.06 -18.63 -21.58
C ALA A 38 22.70 -19.95 -21.09
N PRO A 39 23.88 -19.89 -20.43
CA PRO A 39 24.46 -21.05 -19.78
C PRO A 39 23.42 -21.72 -18.85
N GLY A 40 23.37 -23.05 -18.86
CA GLY A 40 22.30 -23.81 -18.19
C GLY A 40 22.12 -23.46 -16.70
N SER A 41 23.19 -23.05 -16.00
CA SER A 41 23.13 -22.59 -14.60
C SER A 41 22.38 -21.27 -14.42
N GLU A 42 22.59 -20.29 -15.31
CA GLU A 42 21.91 -19.00 -15.26
C GLU A 42 20.44 -19.12 -15.65
N GLN A 43 20.15 -19.97 -16.63
CA GLN A 43 18.79 -20.28 -17.04
C GLN A 43 18.00 -20.93 -15.89
N LEU A 44 18.61 -21.89 -15.18
CA LEU A 44 17.98 -22.55 -14.04
C LEU A 44 17.72 -21.58 -12.88
N LEU A 45 18.65 -20.65 -12.64
CA LEU A 45 18.50 -19.62 -11.61
C LEU A 45 17.39 -18.62 -11.97
N GLN A 46 17.32 -18.15 -13.22
CA GLN A 46 16.26 -17.24 -13.69
C GLN A 46 14.88 -17.91 -13.65
N ALA A 47 14.76 -19.13 -14.18
CA ALA A 47 13.51 -19.88 -14.14
C ALA A 47 13.09 -20.22 -12.71
N GLY A 48 14.05 -20.61 -11.85
CA GLY A 48 13.82 -20.87 -10.43
C GLY A 48 13.32 -19.63 -9.69
N LEU A 49 13.90 -18.45 -9.96
CA LEU A 49 13.46 -17.19 -9.38
C LEU A 49 12.06 -16.80 -9.86
N GLY A 50 11.76 -16.93 -11.15
CA GLY A 50 10.42 -16.68 -11.69
C GLY A 50 9.37 -17.60 -11.07
N LEU A 51 9.67 -18.90 -10.93
CA LEU A 51 8.81 -19.86 -10.23
C LEU A 51 8.63 -19.53 -8.75
N LEU A 52 9.70 -19.09 -8.06
CA LEU A 52 9.64 -18.66 -6.67
C LEU A 52 8.74 -17.43 -6.51
N VAL A 53 8.83 -16.44 -7.40
CA VAL A 53 7.94 -15.26 -7.40
C VAL A 53 6.49 -15.67 -7.61
N ILE A 54 6.20 -16.58 -8.55
CA ILE A 54 4.84 -17.11 -8.76
C ILE A 54 4.35 -17.84 -7.50
N ALA A 55 5.17 -18.70 -6.90
CA ALA A 55 4.83 -19.43 -5.69
C ALA A 55 4.56 -18.49 -4.50
N LEU A 56 5.35 -17.42 -4.35
CA LEU A 56 5.14 -16.39 -3.33
C LEU A 56 3.86 -15.59 -3.60
N ALA A 57 3.55 -15.28 -4.87
CA ALA A 57 2.29 -14.62 -5.22
C ALA A 57 1.07 -15.48 -4.89
N VAL A 58 1.11 -16.79 -5.21
CA VAL A 58 0.03 -17.74 -4.91
C VAL A 58 -0.12 -17.97 -3.40
N THR A 59 0.98 -18.08 -2.66
CA THR A 59 0.93 -18.22 -1.19
C THR A 59 0.40 -16.94 -0.55
N GLY A 60 0.85 -15.76 -0.99
CA GLY A 60 0.31 -14.46 -0.61
C GLY A 60 -1.21 -14.38 -0.82
N TRP A 61 -1.69 -14.80 -1.98
CA TRP A 61 -3.12 -14.84 -2.29
C TRP A 61 -3.90 -15.76 -1.37
N ARG A 62 -3.38 -16.97 -1.10
CA ARG A 62 -4.02 -17.90 -0.18
C ARG A 62 -4.04 -17.39 1.27
N LEU A 63 -3.01 -16.68 1.69
CA LEU A 63 -2.93 -16.06 3.02
C LEU A 63 -3.90 -14.89 3.15
N GLU A 64 -3.99 -14.05 2.12
CA GLU A 64 -4.96 -12.94 2.08
C GLU A 64 -6.41 -13.44 2.08
N ALA A 65 -6.69 -14.56 1.39
CA ALA A 65 -8.01 -15.19 1.43
C ALA A 65 -8.40 -15.74 2.83
N ARG A 66 -7.42 -15.88 3.74
CA ARG A 66 -7.64 -16.26 5.15
C ARG A 66 -7.63 -15.05 6.09
N GLU A 67 -7.66 -13.83 5.54
CA GLU A 67 -7.59 -12.57 6.28
C GLU A 67 -6.32 -12.41 7.13
N LEU A 68 -5.24 -13.15 6.80
CA LEU A 68 -4.00 -13.09 7.56
C LEU A 68 -3.16 -11.88 7.11
N PRO A 69 -2.75 -10.99 8.03
CA PRO A 69 -1.95 -9.80 7.68
C PRO A 69 -0.57 -10.15 7.09
N SER A 70 -0.09 -11.38 7.30
CA SER A 70 1.16 -11.89 6.75
C SER A 70 1.16 -12.03 5.23
N GLY A 71 0.00 -12.18 4.57
CA GLY A 71 -0.07 -12.27 3.10
C GLY A 71 0.45 -11.01 2.40
N ARG A 72 0.25 -9.83 3.02
CA ARG A 72 0.69 -8.55 2.47
C ARG A 72 2.20 -8.35 2.60
N TRP A 73 2.81 -8.86 3.67
CA TRP A 73 4.26 -8.82 3.85
C TRP A 73 5.00 -9.67 2.81
N ILE A 74 4.42 -10.78 2.37
CA ILE A 74 5.01 -11.60 1.30
C ILE A 74 5.20 -10.78 0.03
N VAL A 75 4.23 -9.95 -0.35
CA VAL A 75 4.34 -9.10 -1.54
C VAL A 75 5.50 -8.10 -1.41
N VAL A 76 5.62 -7.45 -0.25
CA VAL A 76 6.69 -6.49 0.02
C VAL A 76 8.07 -7.18 -0.01
N ILE A 77 8.21 -8.32 0.67
CA ILE A 77 9.46 -9.10 0.70
C ILE A 77 9.84 -9.59 -0.71
N THR A 78 8.87 -10.09 -1.46
CA THR A 78 9.08 -10.57 -2.84
C THR A 78 9.56 -9.42 -3.73
N LEU A 79 8.93 -8.25 -3.62
CA LEU A 79 9.30 -7.07 -4.41
C LEU A 79 10.71 -6.56 -4.05
N VAL A 80 11.06 -6.49 -2.76
CA VAL A 80 12.41 -6.12 -2.32
C VAL A 80 13.43 -7.12 -2.85
N GLY A 81 13.17 -8.43 -2.70
CA GLY A 81 14.06 -9.47 -3.20
C GLY A 81 14.26 -9.41 -4.72
N LEU A 82 13.18 -9.14 -5.46
CA LEU A 82 13.25 -8.96 -6.92
C LEU A 82 14.12 -7.77 -7.31
N LEU A 83 13.96 -6.63 -6.62
CA LEU A 83 14.77 -5.44 -6.89
C LEU A 83 16.24 -5.68 -6.54
N VAL A 84 16.55 -6.29 -5.41
CA VAL A 84 17.93 -6.63 -5.04
C VAL A 84 18.57 -7.55 -6.09
N TRP A 85 17.84 -8.58 -6.54
CA TRP A 85 18.31 -9.46 -7.61
C TRP A 85 18.50 -8.73 -8.94
N ALA A 86 17.58 -7.83 -9.31
CA ALA A 86 17.71 -7.03 -10.51
C ALA A 86 18.90 -6.05 -10.42
N GLY A 87 19.24 -5.56 -9.22
CA GLY A 87 20.37 -4.68 -8.99
C GLY A 87 21.71 -5.33 -9.32
N ASP A 88 21.85 -6.62 -9.03
CA ASP A 88 23.03 -7.41 -9.40
C ASP A 88 23.20 -7.54 -10.93
N LYS A 89 22.10 -7.58 -11.69
CA LYS A 89 22.13 -7.81 -13.15
C LYS A 89 22.13 -6.55 -14.00
N TRP A 90 21.39 -5.52 -13.60
CA TRP A 90 21.20 -4.29 -14.36
C TRP A 90 21.96 -3.09 -13.80
N GLY A 91 22.66 -3.28 -12.68
CA GLY A 91 23.41 -2.24 -12.01
C GLY A 91 22.57 -1.47 -10.99
N ALA A 92 23.25 -0.97 -9.97
CA ALA A 92 22.61 -0.26 -8.87
C ALA A 92 22.02 1.10 -9.30
N ASP A 93 22.60 1.76 -10.30
CA ASP A 93 22.14 3.06 -10.80
C ASP A 93 20.67 3.06 -11.26
N VAL A 94 20.25 1.95 -11.87
CA VAL A 94 18.87 1.79 -12.37
C VAL A 94 17.92 1.42 -11.23
N ILE A 95 18.35 0.54 -10.33
CA ILE A 95 17.48 -0.10 -9.35
C ILE A 95 17.31 0.71 -8.06
N CYS A 96 18.33 1.45 -7.64
CA CYS A 96 18.27 2.27 -6.43
C CYS A 96 17.02 3.16 -6.36
N PRO A 97 16.66 3.99 -7.35
CA PRO A 97 15.45 4.81 -7.27
C PRO A 97 14.16 3.98 -7.18
N LEU A 98 14.13 2.75 -7.71
CA LEU A 98 12.97 1.86 -7.62
C LEU A 98 12.75 1.30 -6.21
N LEU A 99 13.71 1.42 -5.29
CA LEU A 99 13.54 1.01 -3.88
C LEU A 99 12.50 1.86 -3.12
N ALA A 100 12.07 3.00 -3.67
CA ALA A 100 10.92 3.73 -3.17
C ALA A 100 9.59 2.98 -3.38
N VAL A 101 9.50 2.11 -4.39
CA VAL A 101 8.27 1.38 -4.73
C VAL A 101 7.86 0.41 -3.61
N PRO A 102 8.73 -0.45 -3.05
CA PRO A 102 8.37 -1.28 -1.89
C PRO A 102 7.84 -0.51 -0.68
N VAL A 103 8.40 0.68 -0.40
CA VAL A 103 7.96 1.54 0.70
C VAL A 103 6.55 2.08 0.44
N PHE A 104 6.30 2.53 -0.78
CA PHE A 104 4.97 2.98 -1.19
C PHE A 104 3.95 1.84 -1.13
N VAL A 105 4.31 0.67 -1.66
CA VAL A 105 3.46 -0.53 -1.66
C VAL A 105 3.13 -0.98 -0.24
N SER A 106 4.11 -0.99 0.68
CA SER A 106 3.84 -1.36 2.07
C SER A 106 2.98 -0.33 2.79
N ALA A 107 3.13 0.95 2.47
CA ALA A 107 2.25 2.01 2.96
C ALA A 107 0.80 1.82 2.51
N ALA A 108 0.58 1.49 1.24
CA ALA A 108 -0.74 1.29 0.67
C ALA A 108 -1.42 0.01 1.18
N LEU A 109 -0.68 -1.09 1.29
CA LEU A 109 -1.26 -2.39 1.66
C LEU A 109 -1.39 -2.58 3.18
N ILE A 110 -0.37 -2.21 3.94
CA ILE A 110 -0.26 -2.58 5.36
C ILE A 110 -0.44 -1.34 6.25
N GLY A 111 -0.09 -0.16 5.75
CA GLY A 111 -0.22 1.12 6.43
C GLY A 111 1.13 1.78 6.73
N VAL A 112 1.07 2.99 7.29
CA VAL A 112 2.25 3.85 7.50
C VAL A 112 3.30 3.21 8.42
N GLY A 113 2.88 2.45 9.44
CA GLY A 113 3.81 1.77 10.35
C GLY A 113 4.69 0.74 9.63
N ALA A 114 4.11 -0.05 8.72
CA ALA A 114 4.85 -1.01 7.91
C ALA A 114 5.74 -0.31 6.88
N ALA A 115 5.26 0.80 6.27
CA ALA A 115 6.07 1.63 5.39
C ALA A 115 7.36 2.11 6.05
N ARG A 116 7.27 2.59 7.29
CA ARG A 116 8.45 3.00 8.07
C ARG A 116 9.42 1.85 8.29
N MET A 117 8.91 0.67 8.67
CA MET A 117 9.75 -0.52 8.82
C MET A 117 10.43 -0.91 7.50
N THR A 118 9.70 -0.92 6.39
CA THR A 118 10.27 -1.19 5.05
C THR A 118 11.33 -0.15 4.68
N ALA A 119 11.06 1.14 4.92
CA ALA A 119 12.00 2.22 4.64
C ALA A 119 13.28 2.10 5.46
N ILE A 120 13.18 1.77 6.76
CA ILE A 120 14.33 1.57 7.64
C ILE A 120 15.17 0.38 7.16
N VAL A 121 14.55 -0.79 6.96
CA VAL A 121 15.26 -2.01 6.54
C VAL A 121 15.95 -1.79 5.19
N THR A 122 15.25 -1.15 4.24
CA THR A 122 15.79 -0.89 2.91
C THR A 122 16.88 0.18 2.96
N SER A 123 16.78 1.19 3.85
CA SER A 123 17.84 2.18 4.08
C SER A 123 19.09 1.53 4.65
N VAL A 124 18.95 0.65 5.65
CA VAL A 124 20.07 -0.10 6.22
C VAL A 124 20.71 -0.98 5.15
N CYS A 125 19.91 -1.70 4.36
CA CYS A 125 20.41 -2.51 3.25
C CYS A 125 21.19 -1.68 2.23
N LEU A 126 20.63 -0.54 1.80
CA LEU A 126 21.28 0.37 0.86
C LEU A 126 22.60 0.92 1.40
N ILE A 127 22.64 1.32 2.67
CA ILE A 127 23.86 1.79 3.34
C ILE A 127 24.89 0.65 3.41
N THR A 128 24.49 -0.57 3.78
CA THR A 128 25.42 -1.70 3.82
C THR A 128 26.02 -2.04 2.45
N VAL A 129 25.20 -1.98 1.38
CA VAL A 129 25.69 -2.16 0.01
C VAL A 129 26.63 -1.03 -0.39
N ALA A 130 26.33 0.22 -0.01
CA ALA A 130 27.20 1.36 -0.27
C ALA A 130 28.53 1.32 0.48
N MET A 131 28.57 0.69 1.67
CA MET A 131 29.81 0.56 2.44
C MET A 131 30.74 -0.54 1.93
N ILE A 132 30.18 -1.58 1.29
CA ILE A 132 30.94 -2.76 0.83
C ILE A 132 31.22 -2.69 -0.69
N GLY A 133 30.35 -2.01 -1.44
CA GLY A 133 30.43 -1.86 -2.88
C GLY A 133 30.80 -0.45 -3.33
N ASP A 134 30.83 -0.26 -4.65
CA ASP A 134 31.21 1.01 -5.29
C ASP A 134 29.97 1.87 -5.62
N LEU A 135 29.03 1.99 -4.66
CA LEU A 135 27.82 2.76 -4.87
C LEU A 135 28.12 4.25 -4.73
N SER A 136 27.76 5.04 -5.74
CA SER A 136 27.89 6.50 -5.69
C SER A 136 27.17 7.09 -4.47
N PRO A 137 27.84 7.88 -3.61
CA PRO A 137 27.21 8.52 -2.45
C PRO A 137 26.04 9.43 -2.84
N ALA A 138 26.11 10.07 -4.02
CA ALA A 138 25.04 10.91 -4.53
C ALA A 138 23.78 10.09 -4.88
N LEU A 139 23.95 8.90 -5.45
CA LEU A 139 22.84 8.00 -5.75
C LEU A 139 22.21 7.45 -4.47
N MET A 140 23.03 7.05 -3.50
CA MET A 140 22.56 6.62 -2.19
C MET A 140 21.71 7.71 -1.52
N MET A 141 22.24 8.93 -1.43
CA MET A 141 21.55 10.05 -0.77
C MET A 141 20.27 10.46 -1.48
N SER A 142 20.29 10.51 -2.83
CA SER A 142 19.07 10.83 -3.61
C SER A 142 18.00 9.75 -3.48
N THR A 143 18.39 8.47 -3.44
CA THR A 143 17.47 7.34 -3.22
C THR A 143 16.86 7.38 -1.82
N LEU A 144 17.67 7.59 -0.79
CA LEU A 144 17.18 7.77 0.58
C LEU A 144 16.22 8.95 0.67
N ALA A 145 16.61 10.10 0.11
CA ALA A 145 15.75 11.28 0.07
C ALA A 145 14.42 10.98 -0.61
N ALA A 146 14.42 10.36 -1.79
CA ALA A 146 13.20 9.98 -2.51
C ALA A 146 12.30 9.05 -1.68
N MET A 147 12.86 8.00 -1.07
CA MET A 147 12.10 7.08 -0.22
C MET A 147 11.42 7.77 0.96
N TRP A 148 12.16 8.61 1.69
CA TRP A 148 11.64 9.33 2.84
C TRP A 148 10.65 10.43 2.45
N THR A 149 10.88 11.13 1.34
CA THR A 149 9.94 12.12 0.80
C THR A 149 8.62 11.47 0.41
N VAL A 150 8.65 10.32 -0.28
CA VAL A 150 7.43 9.56 -0.63
C VAL A 150 6.66 9.17 0.63
N LEU A 151 7.36 8.69 1.67
CA LEU A 151 6.72 8.31 2.93
C LEU A 151 6.06 9.50 3.63
N VAL A 152 6.75 10.65 3.71
CA VAL A 152 6.19 11.89 4.31
C VAL A 152 5.00 12.40 3.50
N LEU A 153 5.11 12.40 2.18
CA LEU A 153 4.03 12.82 1.29
C LEU A 153 2.79 11.95 1.45
N TRP A 154 2.98 10.62 1.50
CA TRP A 154 1.89 9.67 1.71
C TRP A 154 1.23 9.82 3.08
N ASP A 155 2.01 9.97 4.15
CA ASP A 155 1.51 10.21 5.51
C ASP A 155 0.73 11.53 5.60
N SER A 156 1.19 12.57 4.90
CA SER A 156 0.45 13.84 4.77
C SER A 156 -0.86 13.68 4.01
N ALA A 157 -0.85 12.94 2.89
CA ALA A 157 -2.03 12.71 2.08
C ALA A 157 -3.11 11.94 2.85
N ILE A 158 -2.74 10.87 3.56
CA ILE A 158 -3.67 10.09 4.37
C ILE A 158 -4.31 10.96 5.46
N ARG A 159 -3.51 11.78 6.17
CA ARG A 159 -4.04 12.69 7.19
C ARG A 159 -5.01 13.72 6.64
N ALA A 160 -4.73 14.25 5.45
CA ALA A 160 -5.64 15.19 4.79
C ALA A 160 -6.97 14.51 4.41
N VAL A 161 -6.90 13.31 3.83
CA VAL A 161 -8.08 12.53 3.43
C VAL A 161 -8.92 12.13 4.65
N SER A 162 -8.30 11.69 5.75
CA SER A 162 -9.03 11.33 6.96
C SER A 162 -9.69 12.55 7.60
N GLY A 163 -9.04 13.71 7.58
CA GLY A 163 -9.64 14.97 8.02
C GLY A 163 -10.89 15.35 7.22
N VAL A 164 -10.83 15.23 5.89
CA VAL A 164 -12.00 15.48 5.00
C VAL A 164 -13.12 14.47 5.26
N ALA A 165 -12.78 13.19 5.47
CA ALA A 165 -13.78 12.16 5.76
C ALA A 165 -14.52 12.44 7.07
N VAL A 166 -13.79 12.74 8.15
CA VAL A 166 -14.37 13.11 9.45
C VAL A 166 -15.26 14.35 9.31
N TRP A 167 -14.77 15.39 8.63
CA TRP A 167 -15.53 16.61 8.40
C TRP A 167 -16.83 16.34 7.61
N SER A 168 -16.76 15.50 6.57
CA SER A 168 -17.95 15.15 5.76
C SER A 168 -18.99 14.38 6.57
N TRP A 169 -18.53 13.54 7.50
CA TRP A 169 -19.40 12.78 8.38
C TRP A 169 -20.11 13.68 9.40
N GLU A 170 -19.37 14.58 10.06
CA GLU A 170 -19.94 15.57 10.97
C GLU A 170 -20.95 16.48 10.27
N PHE A 171 -20.67 16.88 9.03
CA PHE A 171 -21.60 17.67 8.23
C PHE A 171 -22.87 16.89 7.91
N PHE A 172 -22.75 15.61 7.55
CA PHE A 172 -23.89 14.74 7.28
C PHE A 172 -24.77 14.56 8.53
N GLU A 173 -24.17 14.31 9.70
CA GLU A 173 -24.90 14.19 10.96
C GLU A 173 -25.68 15.47 11.29
N ARG A 174 -25.05 16.64 11.11
CA ARG A 174 -25.69 17.94 11.36
C ARG A 174 -26.83 18.22 10.38
N ALA A 175 -26.65 17.90 9.09
CA ALA A 175 -27.71 18.06 8.10
C ALA A 175 -28.90 17.15 8.43
N ARG A 176 -28.63 15.94 8.92
CA ARG A 176 -29.68 15.00 9.35
C ARG A 176 -30.44 15.51 10.57
N SER A 177 -29.76 16.04 11.59
CA SER A 177 -30.42 16.57 12.79
C SER A 177 -31.34 17.74 12.46
N LEU A 178 -30.88 18.68 11.62
CA LEU A 178 -31.69 19.82 11.16
C LEU A 178 -32.94 19.38 10.39
N LEU A 179 -32.84 18.28 9.63
CA LEU A 179 -33.97 17.73 8.89
C LEU A 179 -34.98 17.03 9.80
N GLU A 180 -34.51 16.39 10.87
CA GLU A 180 -35.36 15.79 11.91
C GLU A 180 -36.10 16.89 12.70
N GLU A 181 -35.41 17.96 13.10
CA GLU A 181 -36.00 19.15 13.76
C GLU A 181 -37.06 19.84 12.88
N ALA A 182 -36.79 19.99 11.58
CA ALA A 182 -37.74 20.60 10.64
C ALA A 182 -39.01 19.74 10.47
N ARG A 183 -38.88 18.41 10.49
CA ARG A 183 -40.03 17.50 10.45
C ARG A 183 -40.86 17.58 11.73
N GLU A 184 -40.21 17.65 12.88
CA GLU A 184 -40.89 17.81 14.17
C GLU A 184 -41.67 19.13 14.22
N SER A 185 -41.04 20.23 13.81
CA SER A 185 -41.69 21.55 13.72
C SER A 185 -42.91 21.54 12.78
N GLN A 186 -42.84 20.82 11.65
CA GLN A 186 -43.98 20.67 10.74
C GLN A 186 -45.14 19.87 11.37
N LEU A 187 -44.84 18.83 12.15
CA LEU A 187 -45.86 18.05 12.85
C LEU A 187 -46.55 18.89 13.93
N GLU A 188 -45.79 19.65 14.71
CA GLU A 188 -46.34 20.56 15.73
C GLU A 188 -47.28 21.61 15.13
N LEU A 189 -46.86 22.26 14.04
CA LEU A 189 -47.69 23.22 13.32
C LEU A 189 -48.97 22.57 12.77
N GLY A 190 -48.87 21.34 12.26
CA GLY A 190 -50.03 20.58 11.79
C GLY A 190 -51.03 20.28 12.92
N LEU A 191 -50.54 19.92 14.11
CA LEU A 191 -51.38 19.67 15.29
C LEU A 191 -52.06 20.93 15.79
N ALA A 192 -51.33 22.05 15.89
CA ALA A 192 -51.89 23.33 16.33
C ALA A 192 -53.00 23.82 15.40
N LEU A 193 -52.84 23.65 14.08
CA LEU A 193 -53.88 23.98 13.10
C LEU A 193 -55.10 23.05 13.20
N ALA A 194 -54.90 21.76 13.44
CA ALA A 194 -56.00 20.82 13.62
C ALA A 194 -56.81 21.09 14.89
N ASP A 195 -56.15 21.53 15.97
CA ASP A 195 -56.78 21.91 17.24
C ASP A 195 -57.65 23.17 17.06
N LEU A 196 -57.13 24.18 16.36
CA LEU A 196 -57.88 25.40 16.01
C LEU A 196 -59.10 25.13 15.12
N ALA A 197 -59.09 24.09 14.29
CA ALA A 197 -60.21 23.76 13.41
C ALA A 197 -61.34 22.99 14.13
N ASN A 198 -61.04 22.35 15.26
CA ASN A 198 -62.00 21.56 16.05
C ASN A 198 -62.58 22.32 17.27
N ALA A 199 -62.08 23.52 17.56
CA ALA A 199 -62.58 24.42 18.62
C ALA A 199 -63.72 25.33 18.12
#